data_AF-A0AA88YK25-F1
#
_entry.id   AF-A0AA88YK25-F1
#
_cell.length_a   1.000
_cell.length_b   1.000
_cell.length_c   1.000
_cell.angle_alpha   90.00
_cell.angle_beta   90.00
_cell.angle_gamma   90.00
#
_symmetry.space_group_name_H-M   'P 1'
#
loop_
_entity.id
_entity.type
_entity.pdbx_description
1 polymer ?
#
loop_
_entity_poly.entity_id
_entity_poly.type
_entity_poly.pdbx_seq_one_letter_code
_entity_poly.pdbx_strand_id
1 'polypeptide(L)'
;MVNPGPHVVLLVIEIGRYTKEIQNAVDQFLSHLGENVLNHMMVIFTRNDDLKRDEQDISDFISDSDEVLKDMLLRIDNRYIAFDNCFKAKKAIKWNFYSSVSNNL
;
A
#
# COMPACT_ATOMS: atom_id res chain seq x y z
N MET A 1 -0.65 -28.07 -7.59
CA MET A 1 -1.34 -27.21 -6.61
C MET A 1 -0.27 -26.29 -6.02
N VAL A 2 -0.35 -24.98 -6.24
CA VAL A 2 0.69 -24.07 -5.71
C VAL A 2 0.48 -23.89 -4.21
N ASN A 3 1.52 -24.28 -3.48
CA ASN A 3 1.79 -24.20 -2.06
C ASN A 3 2.40 -22.80 -1.72
N PRO A 4 2.38 -22.32 -0.47
CA PRO A 4 1.28 -21.58 0.16
C PRO A 4 0.93 -20.27 -0.57
N GLY A 5 -0.31 -19.79 -0.43
CA GLY A 5 -0.75 -18.50 -0.99
C GLY A 5 0.00 -17.29 -0.42
N PRO A 6 -0.15 -16.09 -1.01
CA PRO A 6 0.49 -14.89 -0.50
C PRO A 6 0.14 -14.67 0.98
N HIS A 7 1.17 -14.54 1.81
CA HIS A 7 0.99 -14.27 3.24
C HIS A 7 0.41 -12.88 3.48
N VAL A 8 0.81 -11.91 2.65
CA VAL A 8 0.38 -10.52 2.70
C VAL A 8 0.31 -9.96 1.27
N VAL A 9 -0.71 -9.15 0.99
CA VAL A 9 -0.82 -8.30 -0.19
C VAL A 9 -0.70 -6.84 0.24
N LEU A 10 0.23 -6.10 -0.37
CA LEU A 10 0.47 -4.70 -0.04
C LEU A 10 -0.05 -3.81 -1.16
N LEU A 11 -1.00 -2.93 -0.83
CA LEU A 11 -1.40 -1.85 -1.72
C LEU A 11 -0.68 -0.57 -1.31
N VAL A 12 0.24 -0.10 -2.16
CA VAL A 12 1.03 1.10 -1.89
C VAL A 12 0.34 2.29 -2.54
N ILE A 13 -0.05 3.27 -1.72
CA ILE A 13 -0.74 4.49 -2.15
C ILE A 13 0.10 5.69 -1.71
N GLU A 14 0.20 6.69 -2.57
CA GLU A 14 0.77 7.99 -2.23
C GLU A 14 -0.32 8.85 -1.59
N ILE A 15 -0.03 9.51 -0.46
CA ILE A 15 -1.00 10.42 0.18
C ILE A 15 -1.45 11.49 -0.81
N GLY A 16 -2.75 11.76 -0.83
CA GLY A 16 -3.39 12.67 -1.79
C GLY A 16 -3.60 12.07 -3.19
N ARG A 17 -3.25 10.80 -3.42
CA ARG A 17 -3.33 10.15 -4.74
C ARG A 17 -4.04 8.80 -4.69
N TYR A 18 -5.28 8.81 -4.22
CA TYR A 18 -6.22 7.71 -4.41
C TYR A 18 -7.18 8.06 -5.55
N THR A 19 -6.99 7.46 -6.72
CA THR A 19 -7.77 7.80 -7.93
C THR A 19 -8.67 6.65 -8.35
N LYS A 20 -9.65 6.92 -9.23
CA LYS A 20 -10.55 5.90 -9.79
C LYS A 20 -9.77 4.79 -10.51
N GLU A 21 -8.62 5.10 -11.10
CA GLU A 21 -7.76 4.09 -11.74
C GLU A 21 -7.21 3.09 -10.72
N ILE A 22 -6.81 3.56 -9.54
CA ILE A 22 -6.34 2.69 -8.45
C ILE A 22 -7.50 1.81 -7.98
N GLN A 23 -8.69 2.38 -7.80
CA GLN A 23 -9.88 1.61 -7.45
C GLN A 23 -10.19 0.51 -8.47
N ASN A 24 -10.22 0.85 -9.77
CA ASN A 24 -10.48 -0.10 -10.83
C ASN A 24 -9.43 -1.24 -10.86
N ALA A 25 -8.16 -0.92 -10.58
CA ALA A 25 -7.11 -1.93 -10.50
C ALA A 25 -7.31 -2.86 -9.29
N VAL A 26 -7.73 -2.32 -8.14
CA VAL A 26 -8.08 -3.12 -6.96
C VAL A 26 -9.27 -4.03 -7.25
N ASP A 27 -10.35 -3.51 -7.82
CA ASP A 27 -11.55 -4.30 -8.12
C ASP A 27 -11.25 -5.43 -9.11
N GLN A 28 -10.45 -5.15 -10.15
CA GLN A 28 -9.99 -6.19 -11.08
C GLN A 28 -9.13 -7.24 -10.38
N PHE A 29 -8.18 -6.82 -9.53
CA PHE A 29 -7.35 -7.73 -8.76
C PHE A 29 -8.16 -8.64 -7.83
N LEU A 30 -9.15 -8.07 -7.12
CA LEU A 30 -10.06 -8.83 -6.24
C LEU A 30 -10.94 -9.81 -7.02
N SER A 31 -11.43 -9.43 -8.21
CA SER A 31 -12.21 -10.33 -9.05
C SER A 31 -11.44 -11.57 -9.50
N HIS A 32 -10.11 -11.47 -9.63
CA HIS A 32 -9.25 -12.58 -10.02
C HIS A 32 -8.80 -13.46 -8.84
N LEU A 33 -8.55 -12.87 -7.67
CA LEU A 33 -8.02 -13.59 -6.50
C LEU A 33 -9.08 -13.98 -5.46
N GLY A 34 -10.29 -13.45 -5.61
CA GLY A 34 -11.41 -13.64 -4.68
C GLY A 34 -11.28 -12.76 -3.43
N GLU A 35 -12.42 -12.47 -2.81
CA GLU A 35 -12.54 -11.60 -1.63
C GLU A 35 -11.69 -12.07 -0.43
N ASN A 36 -11.34 -13.36 -0.35
CA ASN A 36 -10.48 -13.89 0.72
C ASN A 36 -9.10 -13.22 0.78
N VAL A 37 -8.62 -12.64 -0.33
CA VAL A 37 -7.33 -11.93 -0.35
C VAL A 37 -7.36 -10.67 0.51
N LEU A 38 -8.54 -10.08 0.76
CA LEU A 38 -8.70 -8.91 1.64
C LEU A 38 -8.25 -9.23 3.07
N ASN A 39 -8.42 -10.48 3.52
CA ASN A 39 -7.94 -10.95 4.82
C ASN A 39 -6.42 -10.95 4.94
N HIS A 40 -5.70 -10.81 3.83
CA HIS A 40 -4.24 -10.73 3.77
C HIS A 40 -3.76 -9.35 3.30
N MET A 41 -4.68 -8.40 3.08
CA MET A 41 -4.36 -7.12 2.47
C MET A 41 -4.06 -6.04 3.53
N MET A 42 -3.09 -5.18 3.21
CA MET A 42 -2.76 -3.99 3.98
C MET A 42 -2.45 -2.83 3.04
N VAL A 43 -2.88 -1.63 3.40
CA VAL A 43 -2.53 -0.40 2.69
C VAL A 43 -1.26 0.22 3.28
N ILE A 44 -0.31 0.57 2.42
CA ILE A 44 0.86 1.37 2.79
C ILE A 44 0.69 2.76 2.19
N PHE A 45 0.42 3.74 3.03
CA PHE A 45 0.46 5.14 2.64
C PHE A 45 1.91 5.61 2.61
N THR A 46 2.34 6.21 1.51
CA THR A 46 3.67 6.80 1.33
C THR A 46 3.58 8.31 1.32
N ARG A 47 4.72 8.99 1.53
CA ARG A 47 4.80 10.44 1.70
C ARG A 47 4.12 10.95 2.98
N ASN A 48 4.13 10.14 4.03
CA ASN A 48 3.60 10.56 5.34
C ASN A 48 4.38 11.75 5.94
N ASP A 49 5.61 11.98 5.48
CA ASP A 49 6.39 13.16 5.81
C ASP A 49 5.76 14.47 5.33
N ASP A 50 4.94 14.44 4.27
CA ASP A 50 4.25 15.65 3.81
C ASP A 50 3.12 16.03 4.77
N LEU A 51 2.29 15.06 5.23
CA LEU A 51 1.27 15.33 6.28
C LEU A 51 1.88 15.89 7.56
N LYS A 52 3.01 15.31 7.99
CA LYS A 52 3.70 15.77 9.20
C LYS A 52 4.23 17.20 9.10
N ARG A 53 4.58 17.68 7.91
CA ARG A 53 5.01 19.09 7.71
C ARG A 53 3.86 20.07 7.92
N ASP A 54 2.64 19.63 7.65
CA ASP A 54 1.41 20.39 7.82
C ASP A 54 0.74 20.13 9.18
N GLU A 55 1.46 19.51 10.13
CA GLU A 55 0.99 19.14 11.46
C GLU A 55 -0.26 18.22 11.45
N GLN A 56 -0.46 17.49 10.35
CA GLN A 56 -1.54 16.51 10.19
C GLN A 56 -1.06 15.08 10.44
N ASP A 57 -1.94 14.24 10.96
CA ASP A 57 -1.71 12.81 11.04
C ASP A 57 -2.43 12.03 9.93
N ILE A 58 -2.17 10.72 9.85
CA ILE A 58 -2.81 9.88 8.84
C ILE A 58 -4.32 9.70 9.09
N SER A 59 -4.78 9.78 10.34
CA SER A 59 -6.20 9.71 10.67
C SER A 59 -6.96 10.94 10.19
N ASP A 60 -6.36 12.12 10.25
CA ASP A 60 -6.92 13.35 9.68
C ASP A 60 -7.08 13.20 8.17
N PHE A 61 -6.02 12.77 7.48
CA PHE A 61 -6.07 12.50 6.04
C PHE A 61 -7.15 11.49 5.66
N ILE A 62 -7.28 10.38 6.39
CA ILE A 62 -8.31 9.37 6.12
C ILE A 62 -9.70 9.93 6.39
N SER A 63 -9.87 10.73 7.44
CA SER A 63 -11.15 11.36 7.78
C SER A 63 -11.61 12.34 6.70
N ASP A 64 -10.67 13.07 6.11
CA ASP A 64 -10.91 14.05 5.03
C ASP A 64 -10.98 13.41 3.63
N SER A 65 -10.62 12.13 3.50
CA SER A 65 -10.63 11.40 2.23
C SER A 65 -12.03 11.03 1.74
N ASP A 66 -12.13 10.73 0.45
CA ASP A 66 -13.36 10.24 -0.18
C ASP A 66 -13.86 8.93 0.45
N GLU A 67 -15.19 8.77 0.47
CA GLU A 67 -15.86 7.57 1.02
C GLU A 67 -15.36 6.27 0.40
N VAL A 68 -14.93 6.29 -0.87
CA VAL A 68 -14.37 5.12 -1.55
C VAL A 68 -13.12 4.58 -0.84
N LEU A 69 -12.23 5.46 -0.36
CA LEU A 69 -11.04 5.04 0.37
C LEU A 69 -11.42 4.50 1.75
N LYS A 70 -12.34 5.16 2.43
CA LYS A 70 -12.85 4.74 3.75
C LYS A 70 -13.50 3.36 3.68
N ASP A 71 -14.39 3.13 2.71
CA ASP A 71 -15.05 1.85 2.47
C ASP A 71 -14.03 0.73 2.19
N MET A 72 -13.00 1.03 1.40
CA MET A 72 -11.93 0.08 1.12
C MET A 72 -11.15 -0.28 2.39
N LEU A 73 -10.78 0.71 3.21
CA LEU A 73 -10.09 0.48 4.47
C LEU A 73 -10.93 -0.33 5.46
N LEU A 74 -12.24 -0.07 5.51
CA LEU A 74 -13.18 -0.86 6.32
C LEU A 74 -13.24 -2.32 5.89
N ARG A 75 -13.26 -2.59 4.57
CA ARG A 75 -13.23 -3.97 4.03
C ARG A 75 -11.97 -4.75 4.40
N ILE A 76 -10.89 -4.07 4.73
CA ILE A 76 -9.63 -4.68 5.18
C ILE A 76 -9.38 -4.49 6.67
N ASP A 77 -10.41 -4.28 7.49
CA ASP A 77 -10.31 -4.12 8.95
C ASP A 77 -9.36 -2.99 9.39
N ASN A 78 -9.32 -1.90 8.63
CA ASN A 78 -8.44 -0.75 8.84
C ASN A 78 -6.94 -1.13 8.96
N ARG A 79 -6.51 -2.16 8.23
CA ARG A 79 -5.09 -2.54 8.14
C ARG A 79 -4.35 -1.56 7.22
N TYR A 80 -3.72 -0.55 7.81
CA TYR A 80 -2.84 0.35 7.10
C TYR A 80 -1.63 0.79 7.92
N ILE A 81 -0.58 1.23 7.23
CA ILE A 81 0.61 1.86 7.82
C ILE A 81 0.93 3.10 7.00
N ALA A 82 1.27 4.20 7.69
CA ALA A 82 1.77 5.42 7.06
C ALA A 82 3.31 5.46 7.14
N PHE A 83 3.94 5.31 5.99
CA PHE A 83 5.39 5.25 5.84
C PHE A 83 5.97 6.64 5.58
N ASP A 84 6.94 7.03 6.41
CA ASP A 84 7.72 8.24 6.30
C ASP A 84 8.98 7.97 5.47
N ASN A 85 9.01 8.48 4.24
CA ASN A 85 10.13 8.26 3.33
C ASN A 85 11.35 9.14 3.67
N CYS A 86 11.19 10.13 4.54
CA CYS A 86 12.28 10.99 5.01
C CYS A 86 13.04 10.39 6.20
N PHE A 87 12.65 9.21 6.69
CA PHE A 87 13.42 8.51 7.72
C PHE A 87 14.78 8.13 7.14
N LYS A 88 15.82 8.89 7.51
CA LYS A 88 17.20 8.56 7.17
C LYS A 88 17.56 7.26 7.88
N ALA A 89 17.38 6.13 7.21
CA ALA A 89 18.01 4.89 7.63
C ALA A 89 19.50 5.18 7.80
N LYS A 90 20.08 4.84 8.96
CA LYS A 90 21.53 4.95 9.19
C LYS A 90 22.36 4.12 8.19
N LYS A 91 21.72 3.32 7.34
CA LYS A 91 22.31 2.62 6.20
C LYS A 91 21.23 2.25 5.19
N ALA A 92 21.23 2.86 4.01
CA ALA A 92 20.47 2.34 2.88
C ALA A 92 21.20 1.10 2.34
N ILE A 93 20.60 -0.08 2.45
CA ILE A 93 21.10 -1.26 1.73
C ILE A 93 20.52 -1.17 0.33
N LYS A 94 21.30 -0.62 -0.59
CA LYS A 94 20.96 -0.58 -2.01
C LYS A 94 21.11 -1.99 -2.60
N TRP A 95 20.01 -2.73 -2.70
CA TRP A 95 19.96 -3.98 -3.46
C TRP A 95 19.77 -3.68 -4.94
N ASN A 96 20.79 -3.91 -5.76
CA ASN A 96 20.65 -3.85 -7.21
C ASN A 96 19.97 -5.14 -7.70
N PHE A 97 18.64 -5.14 -7.71
CA PHE A 97 17.82 -6.26 -8.17
C PHE A 97 18.13 -6.67 -9.62
N TYR A 98 18.37 -5.69 -10.51
CA TYR A 98 18.62 -5.93 -11.94
C TYR A 98 19.87 -6.77 -12.24
N SER A 99 20.93 -6.65 -11.44
CA SER A 99 22.17 -7.41 -11.64
C SER A 99 22.06 -8.89 -11.26
N SER A 100 21.00 -9.31 -10.56
CA SER A 100 20.82 -10.71 -10.17
C SER A 100 20.02 -11.52 -11.20
N VAL A 101 19.24 -10.86 -12.05
CA VAL A 101 18.42 -11.52 -13.08
C VAL A 101 19.20 -11.71 -14.39
N SER A 102 20.15 -10.82 -14.71
CA SER A 102 20.96 -10.93 -15.93
C SER A 102 22.05 -12.00 -15.89
N ASN A 103 22.29 -12.64 -14.73
CA ASN A 103 23.30 -13.70 -14.57
C ASN A 103 22.72 -15.12 -14.68
N ASN A 104 21.46 -15.29 -15.09
CA ASN A 104 20.84 -16.60 -15.33
C ASN A 104 20.14 -16.68 -16.71
N LEU A 105 20.65 -15.95 -17.71
CA LEU A 105 20.36 -16.18 -19.13
C LEU A 105 21.65 -16.49 -19.87
#